data_AF-A0A2K9L9X0-F1
#
_entry.id   AF-A0A2K9L9X0-F1
#
_cell.length_a   1.000
_cell.length_b   1.000
_cell.length_c   1.000
_cell.angle_alpha   90.00
_cell.angle_beta   90.00
_cell.angle_gamma   90.00
#
_symmetry.space_group_name_H-M   'P 1'
#
loop_
_entity.id
_entity.type
_entity.pdbx_description
1 polymer ?
#
loop_
_entity_poly.entity_id
_entity_poly.type
_entity_poly.pdbx_seq_one_letter_code
_entity_poly.pdbx_strand_id
1 'polypeptide(L)'
;MNAITRGGMTETDTRALYERFPHLRKIDVMWGTRECRDYLFQLMTDTRGGKRQGFPAEHAMTIMSLLMEHDREFPEFEFEPRDFVWGDEHHRRGSGR
;
A
#
# COMPACT_ATOMS: atom_id res chain seq x y z
N MET A 1 -11.19 -21.29 11.13
CA MET A 1 -10.37 -20.08 11.40
C MET A 1 -11.12 -18.91 10.77
N ASN A 2 -11.94 -18.13 11.51
CA ASN A 2 -11.60 -16.93 12.30
C ASN A 2 -10.81 -15.90 11.46
N ALA A 3 -11.28 -14.68 11.13
CA ALA A 3 -12.38 -13.87 11.64
C ALA A 3 -12.98 -13.03 10.50
N ILE A 4 -14.31 -12.99 10.39
CA ILE A 4 -15.02 -12.04 9.53
C ILE A 4 -15.21 -10.76 10.37
N THR A 5 -14.19 -9.90 10.44
CA THR A 5 -14.33 -8.53 10.97
C THR A 5 -14.94 -7.63 9.90
N ARG A 6 -16.22 -7.87 9.59
CA ARG A 6 -17.02 -6.99 8.75
C ARG A 6 -17.29 -5.69 9.53
N GLY A 7 -16.49 -4.66 9.27
CA GLY A 7 -16.60 -3.39 9.98
C GLY A 7 -15.91 -2.19 9.32
N GLY A 8 -15.45 -2.32 8.08
CA GLY A 8 -14.95 -1.22 7.25
C GLY A 8 -15.31 -1.50 5.80
N MET A 9 -15.16 -0.51 4.93
CA MET A 9 -15.39 -0.62 3.48
C MET A 9 -14.62 -1.77 2.80
N THR A 10 -13.65 -2.40 3.48
CA THR A 10 -12.69 -3.39 2.95
C THR A 10 -12.75 -4.75 3.68
N GLU A 11 -12.48 -5.85 2.98
CA GLU A 11 -12.33 -7.22 3.51
C GLU A 11 -11.04 -7.40 4.34
N THR A 12 -9.99 -6.64 4.02
CA THR A 12 -8.71 -6.66 4.74
C THR A 12 -8.84 -6.06 6.16
N ASP A 13 -8.26 -6.70 7.17
CA ASP A 13 -8.25 -6.16 8.54
C ASP A 13 -7.26 -5.00 8.68
N THR A 14 -7.79 -3.79 8.83
CA THR A 14 -7.03 -2.53 8.93
C THR A 14 -6.89 -2.00 10.35
N ARG A 15 -7.41 -2.71 11.36
CA ARG A 15 -7.50 -2.20 12.74
C ARG A 15 -6.13 -1.89 13.32
N ALA A 16 -5.22 -2.86 13.28
CA ALA A 16 -3.86 -2.71 13.77
C ALA A 16 -3.08 -1.62 13.00
N LEU A 17 -3.33 -1.50 11.69
CA LEU A 17 -2.73 -0.48 10.84
C LEU A 17 -3.19 0.92 11.28
N TYR A 18 -4.48 1.13 11.50
CA TYR A 18 -5.04 2.42 11.89
C TYR A 18 -4.78 2.79 13.36
N GLU A 19 -4.63 1.81 14.25
CA GLU A 19 -4.19 2.05 15.62
C GLU A 19 -2.75 2.57 15.66
N ARG A 20 -1.87 1.98 14.85
CA ARG A 20 -0.48 2.43 14.76
C ARG A 20 -0.32 3.71 13.95
N PHE A 21 -1.11 3.86 12.89
CA PHE A 21 -1.03 4.97 11.94
C PHE A 21 -2.41 5.59 11.71
N PRO A 22 -2.91 6.42 12.65
CA PRO A 22 -4.27 6.96 12.59
C PRO A 22 -4.53 7.84 11.36
N HIS A 23 -3.48 8.43 10.77
CA HIS A 23 -3.57 9.22 9.55
C HIS A 23 -3.90 8.39 8.30
N LEU A 24 -3.76 7.05 8.36
CA LEU A 24 -4.11 6.15 7.25
C LEU A 24 -5.61 5.89 7.16
N ARG A 25 -6.42 6.25 8.17
CA ARG A 25 -7.89 6.13 8.14
C ARG A 25 -8.55 6.86 6.98
N LYS A 26 -7.85 7.82 6.35
CA LYS A 26 -8.34 8.49 5.13
C LYS A 26 -8.48 7.54 3.93
N ILE A 27 -7.85 6.35 3.97
CA ILE A 27 -8.03 5.30 2.96
C ILE A 27 -9.51 4.92 2.87
N ASP A 28 -10.20 4.78 4.01
CA ASP A 28 -11.63 4.46 4.04
C ASP A 28 -12.50 5.53 3.35
N VAL A 29 -12.07 6.80 3.42
CA VAL A 29 -12.78 7.94 2.83
C VAL A 29 -12.55 8.01 1.33
N MET A 30 -11.35 7.65 0.88
CA MET A 30 -10.97 7.69 -0.54
C MET A 30 -11.26 6.37 -1.25
N TRP A 31 -11.70 5.31 -0.55
CA TRP A 31 -11.88 3.98 -1.12
C TRP A 31 -12.77 4.00 -2.38
N GLY A 32 -12.31 3.33 -3.44
CA GLY A 32 -12.98 3.32 -4.74
C GLY A 32 -12.70 4.53 -5.62
N THR A 33 -11.68 5.32 -5.30
CA THR A 33 -11.17 6.41 -6.15
C THR A 33 -9.75 6.12 -6.62
N ARG A 34 -9.35 6.76 -7.73
CA ARG A 34 -7.96 6.71 -8.19
C ARG A 34 -6.99 7.23 -7.11
N GLU A 35 -7.36 8.28 -6.36
CA GLU A 35 -6.51 8.81 -5.31
C GLU A 35 -6.19 7.78 -4.21
N CYS A 36 -7.12 6.87 -3.91
CA CYS A 36 -6.88 5.80 -2.95
C CYS A 36 -5.80 4.83 -3.44
N ARG A 37 -5.90 4.39 -4.69
CA ARG A 37 -4.89 3.52 -5.30
C ARG A 37 -3.51 4.17 -5.28
N ASP A 38 -3.41 5.41 -5.76
CA ASP A 38 -2.16 6.15 -5.81
C ASP A 38 -1.58 6.34 -4.41
N TYR A 39 -2.44 6.57 -3.40
CA TYR A 39 -2.02 6.69 -2.01
C TYR A 39 -1.50 5.38 -1.42
N LEU A 40 -2.21 4.26 -1.62
CA LEU A 40 -1.76 2.92 -1.20
C LEU A 40 -0.43 2.55 -1.85
N PHE A 41 -0.32 2.84 -3.14
CA PHE A 41 0.88 2.62 -3.92
C PHE A 41 2.06 3.47 -3.39
N GLN A 42 1.81 4.75 -3.08
CA GLN A 42 2.82 5.63 -2.49
C GLN A 42 3.28 5.13 -1.12
N LEU A 43 2.39 4.61 -0.27
CA LEU A 43 2.76 4.06 1.04
C LEU A 43 3.73 2.87 0.93
N MET A 44 3.58 2.05 -0.10
CA MET A 44 4.49 0.93 -0.38
C MET A 44 5.87 1.43 -0.87
N THR A 45 5.92 2.55 -1.58
CA THR A 45 7.15 3.10 -2.18
C THR A 45 7.85 4.18 -1.37
N ASP A 46 7.19 4.82 -0.39
CA ASP A 46 7.73 5.88 0.50
C ASP A 46 8.82 5.39 1.48
N THR A 47 9.26 4.14 1.36
CA THR A 47 10.37 3.57 2.13
C THR A 47 11.75 3.92 1.56
N ARG A 48 11.83 4.60 0.40
CA ARG A 48 13.08 4.86 -0.35
C ARG A 48 14.07 5.85 0.28
N GLY A 49 13.70 6.58 1.33
CA GLY A 49 14.53 7.67 1.88
C GLY A 49 15.62 7.27 2.89
N GLY A 50 15.74 6.00 3.28
CA GLY A 50 16.80 5.49 4.17
C GLY A 50 16.80 6.01 5.62
N LYS A 51 16.01 7.04 5.95
CA LYS A 51 15.85 7.62 7.30
C LYS A 51 14.57 7.22 8.02
N ARG A 52 13.58 6.70 7.29
CA ARG A 52 12.33 6.19 7.85
C ARG A 52 12.46 4.68 7.98
N GLN A 53 12.38 4.18 9.21
CA GLN A 53 12.17 2.77 9.48
C GLN A 53 10.90 2.40 8.70
N GLY A 54 11.02 1.55 7.66
CA GLY A 54 9.88 1.19 6.82
C GLY A 54 8.73 0.59 7.64
N PHE A 55 7.60 0.31 7.00
CA PHE A 55 6.51 -0.37 7.69
C PHE A 55 6.99 -1.73 8.21
N PRO A 56 6.66 -2.10 9.46
CA PRO A 56 6.74 -3.48 9.93
C PRO A 56 6.07 -4.42 8.92
N ALA A 57 6.62 -5.62 8.75
CA ALA A 57 6.15 -6.58 7.74
C ALA A 57 4.64 -6.84 7.80
N GLU A 58 4.08 -6.91 9.02
CA GLU A 58 2.63 -7.04 9.24
C GLU A 58 1.82 -5.91 8.59
N HIS A 59 2.25 -4.66 8.75
CA HIS A 59 1.55 -3.49 8.24
C HIS A 59 1.78 -3.31 6.73
N ALA A 60 2.97 -3.65 6.24
CA ALA A 60 3.25 -3.67 4.81
C ALA A 60 2.36 -4.70 4.08
N MET A 61 2.17 -5.89 4.66
CA MET A 61 1.24 -6.89 4.12
C MET A 61 -0.20 -6.38 4.13
N THR A 62 -0.65 -5.70 5.19
CA THR A 62 -1.99 -5.09 5.23
C THR A 62 -2.18 -4.08 4.09
N ILE A 63 -1.21 -3.18 3.87
CA ILE A 63 -1.28 -2.17 2.80
C ILE A 63 -1.28 -2.83 1.42
N MET A 64 -0.47 -3.89 1.24
CA MET A 64 -0.43 -4.65 -0.01
C MET A 64 -1.76 -5.37 -0.27
N SER A 65 -2.37 -5.98 0.75
CA SER A 65 -3.69 -6.59 0.64
C SER A 65 -4.76 -5.58 0.25
N LEU A 66 -4.74 -4.38 0.84
CA LEU A 66 -5.65 -3.29 0.45
C LEU A 66 -5.46 -2.87 -1.00
N LEU A 67 -4.21 -2.75 -1.48
CA LEU A 67 -3.94 -2.41 -2.88
C LEU A 67 -4.50 -3.48 -3.83
N MET A 68 -4.25 -4.76 -3.55
CA MET A 68 -4.77 -5.87 -4.35
C MET A 68 -6.30 -5.93 -4.32
N GLU A 69 -6.91 -5.67 -3.17
CA GLU A 69 -8.35 -5.63 -3.01
C GLU A 69 -8.97 -4.48 -3.82
N HIS A 70 -8.37 -3.29 -3.74
CA HIS A 70 -8.78 -2.13 -4.53
C HIS A 70 -8.65 -2.38 -6.03
N ASP A 71 -7.53 -2.93 -6.50
CA ASP A 71 -7.33 -3.24 -7.92
C ASP A 71 -8.32 -4.31 -8.41
N ARG A 72 -8.69 -5.28 -7.55
CA ARG A 72 -9.72 -6.28 -7.86
C ARG A 72 -11.12 -5.68 -7.97
N GLU A 73 -11.46 -4.74 -7.09
CA GLU A 73 -12.77 -4.07 -7.09
C GLU A 73 -12.88 -2.98 -8.17
N PHE A 74 -11.78 -2.28 -8.44
CA PHE A 74 -11.70 -1.14 -9.34
C PHE A 74 -10.56 -1.30 -10.36
N PRO A 75 -10.65 -2.31 -11.27
CA PRO A 75 -9.61 -2.57 -12.27
C PRO A 75 -9.43 -1.41 -13.26
N GLU A 76 -10.40 -0.50 -13.35
CA GLU A 76 -10.30 0.73 -14.16
C GLU A 76 -9.18 1.67 -13.70
N PHE A 77 -8.80 1.62 -12.42
CA PHE A 77 -7.70 2.44 -11.88
C PHE A 77 -6.35 1.72 -11.90
N GLU A 78 -6.34 0.42 -12.18
CA GLU A 78 -5.11 -0.39 -12.37
C GLU A 78 -4.39 0.02 -13.66
N PHE A 79 -5.16 0.38 -14.69
CA PHE A 79 -4.74 0.44 -16.09
C PHE A 79 -4.18 1.80 -16.53
N GLU A 80 -3.29 2.40 -15.73
CA GLU A 80 -2.32 3.36 -16.29
C GLU A 80 -0.95 2.68 -16.43
N PRO A 81 -0.59 2.20 -17.64
CA PRO A 81 0.64 1.46 -17.90
C PRO A 81 1.88 2.38 -17.96
N ARG A 82 2.03 3.27 -16.98
CA ARG A 82 3.22 4.08 -16.78
C ARG A 82 3.78 3.76 -15.40
N ASP A 83 4.87 2.99 -15.40
CA ASP A 83 5.97 3.10 -14.42
C ASP A 83 6.02 2.21 -13.17
N PHE A 84 5.34 1.04 -13.09
CA PHE A 84 5.56 0.11 -11.96
C PHE A 84 6.30 -1.18 -12.29
N VAL A 85 7.60 -0.99 -12.50
CA VAL A 85 8.61 -1.98 -12.17
C VAL A 85 8.60 -2.18 -10.63
N TRP A 86 7.84 -3.16 -10.16
CA TRP A 86 8.00 -3.69 -8.81
C TRP A 86 9.39 -4.34 -8.69
N GLY A 87 10.35 -3.62 -8.10
CA GLY A 87 11.62 -4.20 -7.65
C GLY A 87 12.88 -3.88 -8.46
N ASP A 88 12.84 -3.03 -9.49
CA ASP A 88 14.06 -2.57 -10.21
C ASP A 88 14.28 -1.07 -10.00
N GLU A 89 14.78 -0.70 -8.83
CA GLU A 89 15.63 0.48 -8.72
C GLU A 89 17.06 -0.03 -8.43
N HIS A 90 17.78 -0.30 -9.51
CA HIS A 90 19.22 -0.13 -9.64
C HIS A 90 20.15 -0.79 -8.61
N HIS A 91 20.32 -2.10 -8.75
CA HIS A 91 21.66 -2.68 -8.60
C HIS A 91 22.58 -2.20 -9.74
N ARG A 92 23.09 -0.94 -9.73
CA ARG A 92 24.31 -0.61 -10.51
C ARG A 92 25.19 0.48 -9.87
N ARG A 93 26.32 -0.02 -9.35
CA ARG A 93 27.69 0.52 -9.40
C ARG A 93 28.04 1.73 -8.52
N GLY A 94 28.57 1.42 -7.35
CA GLY A 94 29.74 2.11 -6.80
C GLY A 94 31.00 1.25 -6.95
N SER A 95 31.54 1.13 -8.16
CA SER A 95 32.97 0.78 -8.35
C SER A 95 33.63 2.03 -8.89
N GLY A 96 34.51 2.60 -8.09
CA GLY A 96 35.21 3.84 -8.45
C GLY A 96 35.98 4.43 -7.29
N ARG A 97 37.10 3.79 -6.92
CA ARG A 97 38.44 4.37 -7.02
C ARG A 97 39.50 3.35 -6.61
#